data_AF-A0A232M6U7-F1
#
_entry.id   AF-A0A232M6U7-F1
#
_cell.length_a   1.000
_cell.length_b   1.000
_cell.length_c   1.000
_cell.angle_alpha   90.00
_cell.angle_beta   90.00
_cell.angle_gamma   90.00
#
_symmetry.space_group_name_H-M   'P 1'
#
loop_
_entity.id
_entity.type
_entity.pdbx_description
1 polymer ?
#
loop_
_entity_poly.entity_id
_entity_poly.type
_entity_poly.pdbx_seq_one_letter_code
_entity_poly.pdbx_strand_id
1 'polypeptide(L)'
;MLGATLLLTDDPENIKAVQETQFLEVAKSKEQHEIFKHILGDAIFALNGEEWKTEVGLLRPHMSRVRESDFEVTEQHLRHAFDYLAKGADAFDVIDRLQLDVVTEVFCGESTNSLTSNQQPFRKAMDTLLKIASFRQLLGKVGVYIKDDWLAPKATKEIDTYLDNFADKAFARNVQEKLTQDPVTLVDDLIRKGRSRQDVKNAVTATLLAGKDPTTTAMAWAYYEIARHPEVFTKMKAEVKE
;
A
#
# COMPACT_ATOMS: atom_id res chain seq x y z
N MET A 1 -3.21 24.08 -7.56
CA MET A 1 -4.52 23.95 -6.88
C MET A 1 -5.17 25.32 -6.82
N LEU A 2 -6.49 25.40 -6.90
CA LEU A 2 -7.20 26.68 -6.94
C LEU A 2 -6.81 27.57 -5.73
N GLY A 3 -6.30 28.77 -6.01
CA GLY A 3 -5.92 29.74 -4.99
C GLY A 3 -4.60 29.48 -4.24
N ALA A 4 -3.78 28.52 -4.67
CA ALA A 4 -2.47 28.25 -4.08
C ALA A 4 -1.32 28.47 -5.08
N THR A 5 -0.19 28.98 -4.60
CA THR A 5 1.05 29.03 -5.38
C THR A 5 1.66 27.64 -5.44
N LEU A 6 1.89 27.13 -6.64
CA LEU A 6 2.58 25.86 -6.87
C LEU A 6 4.00 26.16 -7.33
N LEU A 7 4.99 25.71 -6.57
CA LEU A 7 6.39 25.73 -6.98
C LEU A 7 6.74 24.36 -7.55
N LEU A 8 7.29 24.35 -8.76
CA LEU A 8 7.74 23.15 -9.46
C LEU A 8 9.24 23.28 -9.70
N THR A 9 9.99 22.21 -9.44
CA THR A 9 11.44 22.17 -9.61
C THR A 9 11.85 20.81 -10.14
N ASP A 10 12.78 20.81 -11.08
CA ASP A 10 13.54 19.66 -11.57
C ASP A 10 15.04 19.75 -11.20
N ASP A 11 15.45 20.83 -10.51
CA ASP A 11 16.79 20.99 -9.97
C ASP A 11 17.10 19.93 -8.89
N PRO A 12 18.17 19.13 -9.06
CA PRO A 12 18.56 18.09 -8.10
C PRO A 12 18.85 18.61 -6.68
N GLU A 13 19.41 19.81 -6.52
CA GLU A 13 19.71 20.37 -5.20
C GLU A 13 18.42 20.74 -4.46
N ASN A 14 17.41 21.26 -5.16
CA ASN A 14 16.10 21.50 -4.57
C ASN A 14 15.40 20.19 -4.20
N ILE A 15 15.49 19.16 -5.04
CA ILE A 15 14.91 17.83 -4.74
C ILE A 15 15.59 17.23 -3.51
N LYS A 16 16.92 17.27 -3.44
CA LYS A 16 17.69 16.82 -2.29
C LYS A 16 17.34 17.60 -1.02
N ALA A 17 17.18 18.91 -1.14
CA ALA A 17 16.74 19.75 -0.02
C ALA A 17 15.39 19.28 0.53
N VAL A 18 14.39 19.11 -0.34
CA VAL A 18 13.03 18.71 0.06
C VAL A 18 12.96 17.28 0.59
N GLN A 19 13.70 16.33 -0.01
CA GLN A 19 13.58 14.90 0.30
C GLN A 19 14.55 14.41 1.38
N GLU A 20 15.66 15.10 1.61
CA GLU A 20 16.73 14.64 2.50
C GLU A 20 17.13 15.72 3.52
N THR A 21 17.79 16.80 3.09
CA THR A 21 18.51 17.69 4.02
C THR A 21 17.60 18.61 4.82
N GLN A 22 16.43 18.96 4.29
CA GLN A 22 15.41 19.80 4.93
C GLN A 22 14.05 19.09 5.02
N PHE A 23 14.03 17.76 4.97
CA PHE A 23 12.80 16.96 4.96
C PHE A 23 11.83 17.30 6.12
N LEU A 24 12.36 17.56 7.33
CA LEU A 24 11.54 17.91 8.49
C LEU A 24 11.02 19.35 8.46
N GLU A 25 11.61 20.22 7.64
CA GLU A 25 11.19 21.62 7.47
C GLU A 25 10.06 21.75 6.44
N VAL A 26 9.97 20.81 5.49
CA VAL A 26 8.94 20.77 4.45
C VAL A 26 7.78 19.87 4.89
N ALA A 27 6.84 20.45 5.64
CA ALA A 27 5.67 19.71 6.12
C ALA A 27 4.65 19.42 5.01
N LYS A 28 4.05 18.23 5.06
CA LYS A 28 2.88 17.86 4.26
C LYS A 28 1.70 18.74 4.64
N SER A 29 0.88 19.12 3.65
CA SER A 29 -0.26 20.03 3.84
C SER A 29 -1.37 19.39 4.68
N LYS A 30 -1.91 20.17 5.63
CA LYS A 30 -3.07 19.77 6.43
C LYS A 30 -4.31 19.57 5.57
N GLU A 31 -4.48 20.40 4.55
CA GLU A 31 -5.56 20.28 3.57
C GLU A 31 -5.46 18.98 2.77
N GLN A 32 -4.25 18.60 2.35
CA GLN A 32 -4.04 17.31 1.68
C GLN A 32 -4.33 16.15 2.62
N HIS A 33 -3.87 16.20 3.87
CA HIS A 33 -4.22 15.18 4.87
C HIS A 33 -5.75 15.04 4.97
N GLU A 34 -6.50 16.12 5.18
CA GLU A 34 -7.97 16.08 5.27
C GLU A 34 -8.66 15.62 3.99
N ILE A 35 -8.08 15.88 2.81
CA ILE A 35 -8.61 15.39 1.53
C ILE A 35 -8.43 13.87 1.41
N PHE A 36 -7.28 13.34 1.83
CA PHE A 36 -6.93 11.94 1.68
C PHE A 36 -7.24 11.09 2.92
N LYS A 37 -7.88 11.66 3.95
CA LYS A 37 -8.07 11.02 5.27
C LYS A 37 -8.75 9.64 5.23
N HIS A 38 -9.77 9.44 4.40
CA HIS A 38 -10.41 8.12 4.29
C HIS A 38 -9.52 7.05 3.64
N ILE A 39 -8.51 7.46 2.86
CA ILE A 39 -7.62 6.56 2.14
C ILE A 39 -6.35 6.32 2.94
N LEU A 40 -5.74 7.38 3.47
CA LEU A 40 -4.46 7.33 4.17
C LEU A 40 -4.62 7.15 5.68
N GLY A 41 -5.77 7.53 6.25
CA GLY A 41 -5.91 7.70 7.69
C GLY A 41 -4.80 8.61 8.23
N ASP A 42 -4.31 8.27 9.42
CA ASP A 42 -3.12 8.88 10.02
C ASP A 42 -1.87 8.00 9.78
N ALA A 43 -1.76 7.37 8.59
CA ALA A 43 -0.58 6.60 8.20
C ALA A 43 0.64 7.50 7.92
N ILE A 44 1.82 6.88 7.77
CA ILE A 44 3.10 7.59 7.52
C ILE A 44 3.06 8.64 6.40
N PHE A 45 2.19 8.45 5.41
CA PHE A 45 2.06 9.34 4.26
C PHE A 45 1.34 10.65 4.59
N ALA A 46 0.60 10.70 5.71
CA ALA A 46 -0.14 11.87 6.16
C ALA A 46 0.53 12.62 7.33
N LEU A 47 1.49 11.98 8.00
CA LEU A 47 2.14 12.50 9.20
C LEU A 47 3.37 13.38 8.91
N ASN A 48 3.73 14.21 9.89
CA ASN A 48 4.91 15.07 9.90
C ASN A 48 5.69 14.93 11.22
N GLY A 49 6.94 15.40 11.25
CA GLY A 49 7.71 15.56 12.50
C GLY A 49 7.88 14.27 13.30
N GLU A 50 7.68 14.35 14.62
CA GLU A 50 7.89 13.24 15.56
C GLU A 50 6.88 12.10 15.39
N GLU A 51 5.65 12.39 14.99
CA GLU A 51 4.63 11.38 14.69
C GLU A 51 5.09 10.51 13.51
N TRP A 52 5.58 11.14 12.44
CA TRP A 52 6.16 10.43 11.30
C TRP A 52 7.38 9.59 11.70
N LYS A 53 8.31 10.14 12.49
CA LYS A 53 9.51 9.40 12.95
C LYS A 53 9.13 8.15 13.75
N THR A 54 8.12 8.28 14.61
CA THR A 54 7.63 7.18 15.44
C THR A 54 7.10 6.06 14.57
N GLU A 55 6.20 6.36 13.63
CA GLU A 55 5.61 5.37 12.73
C GLU A 55 6.65 4.72 11.80
N VAL A 56 7.61 5.49 11.27
CA VAL A 56 8.74 4.93 10.49
C VAL A 56 9.57 3.96 11.32
N GLY A 57 9.81 4.27 12.59
CA GLY A 57 10.50 3.38 13.52
C GLY A 57 9.80 2.03 13.71
N LEU A 58 8.46 2.01 13.62
CA LEU A 58 7.65 0.78 13.71
C LEU A 58 7.71 -0.05 12.44
N LEU A 59 7.67 0.59 11.27
CA LEU A 59 7.64 -0.11 9.97
C LEU A 59 9.03 -0.60 9.53
N ARG A 60 10.09 0.15 9.83
CA ARG A 60 11.45 -0.10 9.30
C ARG A 60 11.95 -1.54 9.52
N PRO A 61 11.81 -2.17 10.71
CA PRO A 61 12.28 -3.55 10.91
C PRO A 61 11.65 -4.54 9.93
N HIS A 62 10.37 -4.36 9.62
CA HIS A 62 9.59 -5.25 8.74
C HIS A 62 9.81 -4.95 7.25
N MET A 63 10.25 -3.74 6.90
CA MET A 63 10.54 -3.34 5.51
C MET A 63 12.01 -3.59 5.12
N SER A 64 12.91 -3.67 6.09
CA SER A 64 14.36 -3.79 5.85
C SER A 64 14.88 -5.21 5.71
N ARG A 65 14.03 -6.21 6.00
CA ARG A 65 14.43 -7.62 6.02
C ARG A 65 13.38 -8.45 5.29
N VAL A 66 13.84 -9.24 4.33
CA VAL A 66 13.04 -10.31 3.70
C VAL A 66 13.24 -11.58 4.53
N ARG A 67 12.14 -12.25 4.89
CA ARG A 67 12.16 -13.54 5.60
C ARG A 67 12.12 -14.68 4.59
N GLU A 68 12.58 -15.86 4.99
CA GLU A 68 12.44 -17.06 4.15
C GLU A 68 10.97 -17.26 3.80
N SER A 69 10.08 -17.23 4.81
CA SER A 69 8.61 -17.32 4.68
C SER A 69 7.99 -16.44 3.59
N ASP A 70 8.61 -15.30 3.29
CA ASP A 70 8.09 -14.34 2.30
C ASP A 70 8.24 -14.89 0.89
N PHE A 71 9.28 -15.69 0.64
CA PHE A 71 9.49 -16.36 -0.64
C PHE A 71 8.46 -17.45 -0.87
N GLU A 72 8.16 -18.30 0.12
CA GLU A 72 7.13 -19.35 -0.07
C GLU A 72 5.74 -18.75 -0.28
N VAL A 73 5.37 -17.71 0.48
CA VAL A 73 4.11 -16.97 0.29
C VAL A 73 4.04 -16.37 -1.11
N THR A 74 5.12 -15.72 -1.56
CA THR A 74 5.18 -15.11 -2.89
C THR A 74 5.08 -16.16 -3.99
N GLU A 75 5.76 -17.31 -3.85
CA GLU A 75 5.71 -18.40 -4.81
C GLU A 75 4.30 -18.99 -4.93
N GLN A 76 3.60 -19.17 -3.80
CA GLN A 76 2.22 -19.66 -3.81
C GLN A 76 1.29 -18.72 -4.61
N HIS A 77 1.38 -17.41 -4.39
CA HIS A 77 0.56 -16.45 -5.15
C HIS A 77 0.99 -16.32 -6.61
N LEU A 78 2.27 -16.45 -6.92
CA LEU A 78 2.76 -16.50 -8.30
C LEU A 78 2.16 -17.67 -9.09
N ARG A 79 2.00 -18.84 -8.47
CA ARG A 79 1.33 -19.99 -9.10
C ARG A 79 -0.11 -19.66 -9.47
N HIS A 80 -0.88 -19.07 -8.56
CA HIS A 80 -2.24 -18.60 -8.85
C HIS A 80 -2.27 -17.54 -9.96
N ALA A 81 -1.29 -16.62 -9.97
CA ALA A 81 -1.17 -15.60 -11.01
C ALA A 81 -0.90 -16.23 -12.39
N PHE A 82 0.01 -17.20 -12.50
CA PHE A 82 0.27 -17.90 -13.75
C PHE A 82 -0.95 -18.69 -14.25
N ASP A 83 -1.66 -19.38 -13.35
CA ASP A 83 -2.91 -20.07 -13.70
C ASP A 83 -3.99 -19.10 -14.20
N TYR A 84 -4.02 -17.88 -13.67
CA TYR A 84 -4.96 -16.85 -14.12
C TYR A 84 -4.55 -16.25 -15.47
N LEU A 85 -3.27 -15.94 -15.67
CA LEU A 85 -2.73 -15.48 -16.95
C LEU A 85 -2.96 -16.51 -18.07
N ALA A 86 -2.81 -17.81 -17.79
CA ALA A 86 -3.03 -18.88 -18.76
C ALA A 86 -4.47 -18.91 -19.32
N LYS A 87 -5.44 -18.30 -18.63
CA LYS A 87 -6.83 -18.15 -19.09
C LYS A 87 -7.02 -16.96 -20.05
N GLY A 88 -5.95 -16.27 -20.42
CA GLY A 88 -5.99 -15.07 -21.28
C GLY A 88 -6.41 -13.80 -20.55
N ALA A 89 -6.20 -13.75 -19.23
CA ALA A 89 -6.47 -12.55 -18.43
C ALA A 89 -5.50 -11.41 -18.76
N ASP A 90 -5.94 -10.18 -18.52
CA ASP A 90 -5.09 -8.99 -18.66
C ASP A 90 -3.92 -9.04 -17.66
N ALA A 91 -2.70 -8.81 -18.15
CA ALA A 91 -1.50 -8.97 -17.33
C ALA A 91 -1.42 -7.93 -16.20
N PHE A 92 -1.87 -6.70 -16.44
CA PHE A 92 -1.90 -5.68 -15.41
C PHE A 92 -2.89 -6.04 -14.31
N ASP A 93 -4.10 -6.53 -14.67
CA ASP A 93 -5.08 -6.99 -13.68
C ASP A 93 -4.54 -8.12 -12.81
N VAL A 94 -3.84 -9.10 -13.40
CA VAL A 94 -3.26 -10.21 -12.64
C VAL A 94 -2.14 -9.73 -11.71
N ILE A 95 -1.23 -8.88 -12.20
CA ILE A 95 -0.13 -8.33 -11.37
C ILE A 95 -0.71 -7.51 -10.21
N ASP A 96 -1.76 -6.72 -10.44
CA ASP A 96 -2.37 -5.92 -9.38
C ASP A 96 -3.00 -6.76 -8.27
N ARG A 97 -3.64 -7.88 -8.63
CA ARG A 97 -4.20 -8.84 -7.69
C ARG A 97 -3.11 -9.61 -6.94
N LEU A 98 -2.09 -10.06 -7.66
CA LEU A 98 -0.91 -10.70 -7.10
C LEU A 98 -0.28 -9.82 -6.02
N GLN A 99 -0.07 -8.54 -6.33
CA GLN A 99 0.57 -7.64 -5.39
C GLN A 99 -0.28 -7.38 -4.15
N LEU A 100 -1.60 -7.27 -4.29
CA LEU A 100 -2.49 -7.16 -3.14
C LEU A 100 -2.41 -8.40 -2.23
N ASP A 101 -2.42 -9.59 -2.81
CA ASP A 101 -2.36 -10.84 -2.06
C ASP A 101 -1.00 -11.05 -1.36
N VAL A 102 0.10 -10.76 -2.06
CA VAL A 102 1.45 -10.86 -1.48
C VAL A 102 1.63 -9.86 -0.34
N VAL A 103 1.30 -8.59 -0.54
CA VAL A 103 1.50 -7.55 0.48
C VAL A 103 0.64 -7.83 1.72
N THR A 104 -0.62 -8.24 1.53
CA THR A 104 -1.51 -8.53 2.66
C THR A 104 -1.05 -9.74 3.45
N GLU A 105 -0.61 -10.81 2.79
CA GLU A 105 -0.14 -11.99 3.49
C GLU A 105 1.23 -11.79 4.15
N VAL A 106 2.20 -11.17 3.46
CA VAL A 106 3.54 -10.91 4.00
C VAL A 106 3.47 -10.03 5.25
N PHE A 107 2.73 -8.91 5.20
CA PHE A 107 2.77 -7.92 6.27
C PHE A 107 1.67 -8.07 7.33
N CYS A 108 0.54 -8.68 6.98
CA CYS A 108 -0.59 -8.88 7.89
C CYS A 108 -0.79 -10.35 8.28
N GLY A 109 -0.18 -11.29 7.54
CA GLY A 109 -0.32 -12.74 7.76
C GLY A 109 -1.62 -13.32 7.23
N GLU A 110 -2.37 -12.58 6.40
CA GLU A 110 -3.59 -13.08 5.75
C GLU A 110 -3.77 -12.44 4.37
N SER A 111 -3.94 -13.28 3.35
CA SER A 111 -4.20 -12.85 1.98
C SER A 111 -5.65 -12.39 1.78
N THR A 112 -5.83 -11.42 0.89
CA THR A 112 -7.16 -11.05 0.39
C THR A 112 -7.80 -12.04 -0.56
N ASN A 113 -7.01 -13.01 -1.05
CA ASN A 113 -7.43 -13.98 -2.05
C ASN A 113 -8.02 -13.30 -3.30
N SER A 114 -7.41 -12.19 -3.71
CA SER A 114 -7.80 -11.36 -4.84
C SER A 114 -7.58 -12.08 -6.17
N LEU A 115 -6.58 -12.95 -6.27
CA LEU A 115 -6.34 -13.80 -7.45
C LEU A 115 -7.38 -14.92 -7.62
N THR A 116 -7.99 -15.39 -6.53
CA THR A 116 -8.95 -16.51 -6.54
C THR A 116 -10.41 -16.04 -6.44
N SER A 117 -10.65 -14.79 -6.06
CA SER A 117 -11.97 -14.17 -5.94
C SER A 117 -12.37 -13.34 -7.18
N ASN A 118 -13.62 -13.52 -7.62
CA ASN A 118 -14.24 -12.66 -8.63
C ASN A 118 -14.67 -11.29 -8.09
N GLN A 119 -14.81 -11.13 -6.77
CA GLN A 119 -15.24 -9.88 -6.14
C GLN A 119 -14.03 -9.08 -5.64
N GLN A 120 -14.03 -7.78 -5.94
CA GLN A 120 -12.92 -6.86 -5.62
C GLN A 120 -13.44 -5.56 -4.97
N PRO A 121 -14.16 -5.63 -3.84
CA PRO A 121 -14.85 -4.48 -3.29
C PRO A 121 -13.88 -3.42 -2.76
N PHE A 122 -12.80 -3.82 -2.08
CA PHE A 122 -11.75 -2.91 -1.61
C PHE A 122 -11.11 -2.13 -2.76
N ARG A 123 -10.69 -2.82 -3.83
CA ARG A 123 -10.07 -2.19 -5.01
C ARG A 123 -10.99 -1.17 -5.68
N LYS A 124 -12.28 -1.51 -5.84
CA LYS A 124 -13.29 -0.59 -6.40
C LYS A 124 -13.52 0.63 -5.52
N ALA A 125 -13.54 0.45 -4.20
CA ALA A 125 -13.68 1.53 -3.24
C ALA A 125 -12.45 2.47 -3.27
N MET A 126 -11.24 1.91 -3.26
CA MET A 126 -9.98 2.64 -3.39
C MET A 126 -9.92 3.47 -4.69
N ASP A 127 -10.23 2.87 -5.84
CA ASP A 127 -10.25 3.57 -7.13
C ASP A 127 -11.26 4.74 -7.14
N THR A 128 -12.45 4.53 -6.56
CA THR A 128 -13.47 5.58 -6.44
C THR A 128 -12.99 6.73 -5.57
N LEU A 129 -12.44 6.43 -4.38
CA LEU A 129 -12.01 7.45 -3.43
C LEU A 129 -10.74 8.19 -3.91
N LEU A 130 -9.79 7.51 -4.54
CA LEU A 130 -8.60 8.15 -5.12
C LEU A 130 -8.97 9.15 -6.22
N LYS A 131 -9.96 8.83 -7.07
CA LYS A 131 -10.48 9.77 -8.08
C LYS A 131 -11.14 10.99 -7.44
N ILE A 132 -11.95 10.79 -6.41
CA ILE A 132 -12.59 11.88 -5.65
C ILE A 132 -11.55 12.76 -4.96
N ALA A 133 -10.59 12.16 -4.27
CA ALA A 133 -9.53 12.89 -3.57
C ALA A 133 -8.66 13.70 -4.55
N SER A 134 -8.30 13.11 -5.69
CA SER A 134 -7.55 13.80 -6.75
C SER A 134 -8.32 15.01 -7.30
N PHE A 135 -9.62 14.85 -7.55
CA PHE A 135 -10.48 15.96 -7.98
C PHE A 135 -10.56 17.06 -6.90
N ARG A 136 -10.79 16.70 -5.64
CA ARG A 136 -10.85 17.63 -4.50
C ARG A 136 -9.54 18.38 -4.32
N GLN A 137 -8.40 17.74 -4.54
CA GLN A 137 -7.08 18.37 -4.49
C GLN A 137 -6.96 19.52 -5.50
N LEU A 138 -7.54 19.40 -6.71
CA LEU A 138 -7.54 20.48 -7.69
C LEU A 138 -8.28 21.73 -7.21
N LEU A 139 -9.33 21.56 -6.38
CA LEU A 139 -10.12 22.64 -5.79
C LEU A 139 -9.42 23.39 -4.65
N GLY A 140 -8.22 22.95 -4.24
CA GLY A 140 -7.45 23.59 -3.18
C GLY A 140 -8.21 23.61 -1.84
N LYS A 141 -8.22 24.75 -1.15
CA LYS A 141 -8.82 24.89 0.18
C LYS A 141 -10.32 24.59 0.20
N VAL A 142 -11.03 24.79 -0.92
CA VAL A 142 -12.47 24.50 -1.03
C VAL A 142 -12.74 22.99 -1.00
N GLY A 143 -11.80 22.17 -1.51
CA GLY A 143 -11.93 20.72 -1.57
C GLY A 143 -12.05 20.04 -0.20
N VAL A 144 -11.59 20.69 0.88
CA VAL A 144 -11.69 20.19 2.26
C VAL A 144 -13.13 20.16 2.76
N TYR A 145 -13.98 21.08 2.28
CA TYR A 145 -15.39 21.17 2.69
C TYR A 145 -16.28 20.14 1.99
N ILE A 146 -15.83 19.58 0.87
CA ILE A 146 -16.51 18.47 0.19
C ILE A 146 -16.06 17.19 0.88
N LYS A 147 -16.98 16.45 1.52
CA LYS A 147 -16.66 15.24 2.29
C LYS A 147 -16.89 13.97 1.45
N ASP A 148 -16.01 12.98 1.62
CA ASP A 148 -16.11 11.71 0.87
C ASP A 148 -17.40 10.97 1.20
N ASP A 149 -17.89 11.03 2.43
CA ASP A 149 -19.14 10.40 2.85
C ASP A 149 -20.37 10.94 2.12
N TRP A 150 -20.30 12.16 1.60
CA TRP A 150 -21.38 12.71 0.76
C TRP A 150 -21.29 12.18 -0.67
N LEU A 151 -20.08 12.11 -1.23
CA LEU A 151 -19.87 11.74 -2.64
C LEU A 151 -19.90 10.23 -2.86
N ALA A 152 -19.37 9.45 -1.93
CA ALA A 152 -19.20 8.01 -2.05
C ALA A 152 -19.33 7.27 -0.70
N PRO A 153 -20.48 7.37 0.00
CA PRO A 153 -20.69 6.73 1.30
C PRO A 153 -20.52 5.21 1.28
N LYS A 154 -20.80 4.57 0.13
CA LYS A 154 -20.58 3.13 -0.04
C LYS A 154 -19.09 2.78 -0.06
N ALA A 155 -18.27 3.62 -0.69
CA ALA A 155 -16.84 3.38 -0.81
C ALA A 155 -16.10 3.65 0.51
N THR A 156 -16.47 4.72 1.24
CA THR A 156 -15.90 4.99 2.57
C THR A 156 -16.19 3.84 3.53
N LYS A 157 -17.46 3.41 3.59
CA LYS A 157 -17.87 2.27 4.43
C LYS A 157 -17.14 0.97 4.05
N GLU A 158 -16.90 0.72 2.77
CA GLU A 158 -16.20 -0.49 2.31
C GLU A 158 -14.75 -0.51 2.78
N ILE A 159 -14.01 0.61 2.66
CA ILE A 159 -12.64 0.70 3.17
C ILE A 159 -12.62 0.51 4.69
N ASP A 160 -13.52 1.18 5.42
CA ASP A 160 -13.58 1.07 6.87
C ASP A 160 -13.85 -0.37 7.31
N THR A 161 -14.86 -1.01 6.71
CA THR A 161 -15.24 -2.41 6.99
C THR A 161 -14.08 -3.34 6.67
N TYR A 162 -13.38 -3.10 5.57
CA TYR A 162 -12.24 -3.91 5.18
C TYR A 162 -11.09 -3.80 6.19
N LEU A 163 -10.68 -2.58 6.56
CA LEU A 163 -9.62 -2.36 7.55
C LEU A 163 -10.00 -2.87 8.94
N ASP A 164 -11.27 -2.74 9.32
CA ASP A 164 -11.78 -3.28 10.58
C ASP A 164 -11.74 -4.81 10.59
N ASN A 165 -12.21 -5.46 9.52
CA ASN A 165 -12.12 -6.92 9.42
C ASN A 165 -10.67 -7.41 9.49
N PHE A 166 -9.73 -6.71 8.85
CA PHE A 166 -8.31 -7.04 8.93
C PHE A 166 -7.77 -6.92 10.35
N ALA A 167 -8.09 -5.81 11.04
CA ALA A 167 -7.68 -5.63 12.42
C ALA A 167 -8.31 -6.69 13.34
N ASP A 168 -9.61 -6.97 13.21
CA ASP A 168 -10.31 -7.97 14.03
C ASP A 168 -9.69 -9.36 13.92
N LYS A 169 -9.41 -9.81 12.70
CA LYS A 169 -8.77 -11.11 12.47
C LYS A 169 -7.37 -11.16 13.06
N ALA A 170 -6.59 -10.10 12.89
CA ALA A 170 -5.26 -10.02 13.47
C ALA A 170 -5.28 -10.08 15.01
N PHE A 171 -6.17 -9.32 15.67
CA PHE A 171 -6.32 -9.38 17.13
C PHE A 171 -6.83 -10.75 17.59
N ALA A 172 -7.77 -11.36 16.88
CA ALA A 172 -8.29 -12.69 17.22
C ALA A 172 -7.21 -13.78 17.13
N ARG A 173 -6.38 -13.77 16.08
CA ARG A 173 -5.23 -14.68 15.92
C ARG A 173 -4.25 -14.55 17.09
N ASN A 174 -3.88 -13.32 17.46
CA ASN A 174 -2.95 -13.06 18.54
C ASN A 174 -3.46 -13.52 19.93
N VAL A 175 -4.78 -13.46 20.17
CA VAL A 175 -5.39 -13.97 21.40
C VAL A 175 -5.34 -15.51 21.47
N GLN A 176 -5.53 -16.19 20.34
CA GLN A 176 -5.53 -17.65 20.27
C GLN A 176 -4.12 -18.25 20.37
N GLU A 177 -3.12 -17.63 19.75
CA GLU A 177 -1.79 -18.23 19.59
C GLU A 177 -0.85 -18.06 20.79
N LYS A 178 -1.24 -17.37 21.88
CA LYS A 178 -0.42 -17.10 23.10
C LYS A 178 1.08 -17.03 22.76
N LEU A 179 1.42 -15.96 22.07
CA LEU A 179 2.68 -15.70 21.37
C LEU A 179 3.92 -16.15 22.17
N THR A 180 4.41 -17.36 21.88
CA THR A 180 5.66 -17.93 22.44
C THR A 180 6.84 -17.83 21.47
N GLN A 181 6.59 -17.52 20.20
CA GLN A 181 7.59 -17.34 19.14
C GLN A 181 7.70 -15.87 18.72
N ASP A 182 8.81 -15.45 18.13
CA ASP A 182 9.04 -14.08 17.65
C ASP A 182 7.95 -13.59 16.67
N PRO A 183 7.63 -12.29 16.64
CA PRO A 183 6.56 -11.79 15.79
C PRO A 183 6.96 -11.99 14.33
N VAL A 184 6.18 -12.79 13.61
CA VAL A 184 6.43 -13.03 12.20
C VAL A 184 6.08 -11.75 11.45
N THR A 185 4.86 -11.23 11.56
CA THR A 185 4.35 -10.12 10.74
C THR A 185 4.42 -8.74 11.42
N LEU A 186 4.30 -7.68 10.61
CA LEU A 186 4.21 -6.29 11.10
C LEU A 186 3.05 -6.11 12.07
N VAL A 187 1.88 -6.64 11.71
CA VAL A 187 0.67 -6.49 12.53
C VAL A 187 0.82 -7.22 13.86
N ASP A 188 1.41 -8.42 13.88
CA ASP A 188 1.64 -9.17 15.13
C ASP A 188 2.60 -8.43 16.06
N ASP A 189 3.66 -7.84 15.52
CA ASP A 189 4.62 -7.04 16.29
C ASP A 189 3.94 -5.79 16.91
N LEU A 190 3.09 -5.10 16.15
CA LEU A 190 2.33 -3.95 16.66
C LEU A 190 1.38 -4.34 17.80
N ILE A 191 0.66 -5.45 17.65
CA ILE A 191 -0.26 -5.94 18.69
C ILE A 191 0.51 -6.31 19.97
N ARG A 192 1.67 -6.97 19.85
CA ARG A 192 2.53 -7.31 21.00
C ARG A 192 3.08 -6.10 21.72
N LYS A 193 3.39 -5.03 20.97
CA LYS A 193 3.82 -3.75 21.53
C LYS A 193 2.68 -2.98 22.20
N GLY A 194 1.47 -3.55 22.28
CA GLY A 194 0.32 -2.94 22.92
C GLY A 194 -0.26 -1.76 22.15
N ARG A 195 -0.04 -1.72 20.83
CA ARG A 195 -0.55 -0.63 19.98
C ARG A 195 -2.05 -0.73 19.82
N SER A 196 -2.67 0.42 19.60
CA SER A 196 -4.12 0.51 19.47
C SER A 196 -4.59 -0.12 18.17
N ARG A 197 -5.90 -0.42 18.11
CA ARG A 197 -6.54 -0.85 16.86
C ARG A 197 -6.32 0.14 15.73
N GLN A 198 -6.34 1.45 16.03
CA GLN A 198 -6.15 2.49 15.02
C GLN A 198 -4.72 2.48 14.47
N ASP A 199 -3.72 2.26 15.31
CA ASP A 199 -2.32 2.14 14.88
C ASP A 199 -2.13 0.95 13.93
N VAL A 200 -2.77 -0.18 14.22
CA VAL A 200 -2.76 -1.35 13.33
C VAL A 200 -3.39 -1.00 11.98
N LYS A 201 -4.56 -0.36 11.97
CA LYS A 201 -5.22 0.08 10.72
C LYS A 201 -4.32 1.02 9.92
N ASN A 202 -3.69 1.99 10.56
CA ASN A 202 -2.78 2.94 9.91
C ASN A 202 -1.56 2.23 9.30
N ALA A 203 -0.99 1.24 10.00
CA ALA A 203 0.14 0.45 9.51
C ALA A 203 -0.24 -0.45 8.33
N VAL A 204 -1.41 -1.08 8.37
CA VAL A 204 -1.96 -1.84 7.24
C VAL A 204 -2.17 -0.92 6.03
N THR A 205 -2.80 0.23 6.22
CA THR A 205 -2.98 1.24 5.18
C THR A 205 -1.65 1.69 4.58
N ALA A 206 -0.65 2.03 5.42
CA ALA A 206 0.69 2.39 4.95
C ALA A 206 1.31 1.30 4.07
N THR A 207 1.18 0.05 4.50
CA THR A 207 1.79 -1.08 3.81
C THR A 207 1.09 -1.39 2.49
N LEU A 208 -0.24 -1.35 2.47
CA LEU A 208 -1.02 -1.53 1.24
C LEU A 208 -0.70 -0.47 0.19
N LEU A 209 -0.62 0.80 0.60
CA LEU A 209 -0.34 1.89 -0.32
C LEU A 209 1.10 1.88 -0.84
N ALA A 210 2.07 1.58 0.03
CA ALA A 210 3.48 1.51 -0.35
C ALA A 210 3.74 0.29 -1.25
N GLY A 211 3.21 -0.86 -0.83
CA GLY A 211 3.52 -2.15 -1.40
C GLY A 211 2.75 -2.45 -2.67
N LYS A 212 1.51 -1.95 -2.83
CA LYS A 212 0.63 -2.33 -3.95
C LYS A 212 0.93 -1.55 -5.23
N ASP A 213 0.44 -0.32 -5.34
CA ASP A 213 0.38 0.39 -6.62
C ASP A 213 1.76 0.69 -7.25
N PRO A 214 2.79 1.13 -6.49
CA PRO A 214 4.12 1.38 -7.06
C PRO A 214 4.74 0.10 -7.64
N THR A 215 4.65 -1.01 -6.90
CA THR A 215 5.22 -2.30 -7.31
C THR A 215 4.45 -2.89 -8.49
N THR A 216 3.11 -2.87 -8.46
CA THR A 216 2.27 -3.28 -9.59
C THR A 216 2.67 -2.53 -10.86
N THR A 217 2.83 -1.21 -10.77
CA THR A 217 3.18 -0.36 -11.91
C THR A 217 4.58 -0.71 -12.44
N ALA A 218 5.57 -0.83 -11.56
CA ALA A 218 6.94 -1.19 -11.95
C ALA A 218 7.00 -2.56 -12.62
N MET A 219 6.32 -3.57 -12.05
CA MET A 219 6.24 -4.91 -12.61
C MET A 219 5.54 -4.91 -13.97
N ALA A 220 4.41 -4.21 -14.10
CA ALA A 220 3.68 -4.14 -15.37
C ALA A 220 4.54 -3.55 -16.49
N TRP A 221 5.28 -2.46 -16.20
CA TRP A 221 6.24 -1.89 -17.16
C TRP A 221 7.40 -2.82 -17.45
N ALA A 222 7.96 -3.49 -16.45
CA ALA A 222 9.02 -4.46 -16.66
C ALA A 222 8.56 -5.61 -17.58
N TYR A 223 7.38 -6.18 -17.32
CA TYR A 223 6.78 -7.21 -18.17
C TYR A 223 6.56 -6.70 -19.60
N TYR A 224 6.03 -5.50 -19.74
CA TYR A 224 5.81 -4.86 -21.04
C TYR A 224 7.11 -4.69 -21.82
N GLU A 225 8.16 -4.17 -21.18
CA GLU A 225 9.46 -3.96 -21.82
C GLU A 225 10.16 -5.28 -22.16
N ILE A 226 10.14 -6.26 -21.25
CA ILE A 226 10.72 -7.59 -21.49
C ILE A 226 10.02 -8.29 -22.68
N ALA A 227 8.70 -8.18 -22.78
CA ALA A 227 7.94 -8.76 -23.89
C ALA A 227 8.31 -8.14 -25.25
N ARG A 228 8.80 -6.89 -25.26
CA ARG A 228 9.21 -6.17 -26.48
C ARG A 228 10.70 -6.34 -26.83
N HIS A 229 11.50 -6.91 -25.94
CA HIS A 229 12.94 -7.05 -26.09
C HIS A 229 13.37 -8.53 -25.92
N PRO A 230 13.20 -9.38 -26.96
CA PRO A 230 13.47 -10.82 -26.88
C PRO A 230 14.90 -11.18 -26.45
N GLU A 231 15.87 -10.32 -26.76
CA GLU A 231 17.27 -10.45 -26.35
C GLU A 231 17.43 -10.31 -24.83
N VAL A 232 16.69 -9.38 -24.21
CA VAL A 232 16.67 -9.23 -22.74
C VAL A 232 15.99 -10.43 -22.10
N PHE A 233 14.86 -10.87 -22.65
CA PHE A 233 14.16 -12.08 -22.16
C PHE A 233 15.05 -13.33 -22.26
N THR A 234 15.85 -13.45 -23.32
CA THR A 234 16.77 -14.58 -23.50
C THR A 234 17.89 -14.56 -22.47
N LYS A 235 18.47 -13.39 -22.18
CA LYS A 235 19.47 -13.22 -21.13
C LYS A 235 18.90 -13.56 -19.75
N MET A 236 17.73 -13.02 -19.41
CA MET A 236 17.05 -13.29 -18.14
C MET A 236 16.77 -14.80 -17.95
N LYS A 237 16.33 -15.51 -19.00
CA LYS A 237 16.15 -16.97 -18.94
C LYS A 237 17.44 -17.75 -18.75
N ALA A 238 18.58 -17.23 -19.22
CA ALA A 238 19.88 -17.85 -18.99
C ALA A 238 20.30 -17.68 -17.54
N GLU A 239 20.13 -16.48 -16.98
CA GLU A 239 20.45 -16.15 -15.59
C GLU A 239 19.64 -17.01 -14.59
N VAL A 240 18.34 -17.22 -14.82
CA VAL A 240 17.52 -18.08 -13.94
C VAL A 240 17.93 -19.56 -13.96
N LYS A 241 18.69 -20.01 -14.97
CA LYS A 241 19.15 -21.40 -15.09
C LYS A 241 20.55 -21.63 -14.53
N GLU A 242 21.29 -20.56 -14.25
CA GLU A 242 22.59 -20.60 -13.59
C GLU A 242 22.44 -20.97 -12.11
#